data_AF-A0AAV1HCE7-F1
#
_entry.id   AF-A0AAV1HCE7-F1
#
_cell.length_a   1.000
_cell.length_b   1.000
_cell.length_c   1.000
_cell.angle_alpha   90.00
_cell.angle_beta   90.00
_cell.angle_gamma   90.00
#
_symmetry.space_group_name_H-M   'P 1'
#
loop_
_entity.id
_entity.type
_entity.pdbx_description
1 polymer ?
#
loop_
_entity_poly.entity_id
_entity_poly.type
_entity_poly.pdbx_seq_one_letter_code
_entity_poly.pdbx_strand_id
1 'polypeptide(L)'
;MSILKAMDKTKKDYQESTHLEQFVTRFLLKETTNQLHSLQSSLECAMETTAEQTRQEKQGPLKPEVLSIQWSGRRSNRRLQRNSSLSPNNPLLSLINSGVYDEDSQWMVQVNRLQKLIDRLEQREVRLEPVEEEVLESKSHILIVQRQLCVLEEELEEFRLALRQYMECSCAQTGCLHIAVQRLANESRFILYEFWEHNNVWKNHLQTNYSKTFQRGNVDFLETPETVTTMLVPASWWVLNNN
;
A
#
# COMPACT_ATOMS: atom_id res chain seq x y z
N MET A 1 -20.43 5.21 -35.16
CA MET A 1 -20.17 3.88 -35.80
C MET A 1 -18.71 3.42 -35.73
N SER A 2 -17.72 4.31 -35.69
CA SER A 2 -16.29 3.90 -35.73
C SER A 2 -15.75 3.35 -34.40
N ILE A 3 -16.18 3.90 -33.25
CA ILE A 3 -15.69 3.47 -31.93
C ILE A 3 -16.17 2.05 -31.61
N LEU A 4 -17.47 1.77 -31.81
CA LEU A 4 -18.04 0.44 -31.60
C LEU A 4 -17.33 -0.63 -32.45
N LYS A 5 -17.05 -0.32 -33.72
CA LYS A 5 -16.27 -1.21 -34.60
C LYS A 5 -14.83 -1.41 -34.13
N ALA A 6 -14.19 -0.39 -33.57
CA ALA A 6 -12.86 -0.51 -32.99
C ALA A 6 -12.87 -1.37 -31.72
N MET A 7 -13.87 -1.20 -30.86
CA MET A 7 -14.05 -2.02 -29.65
C MET A 7 -14.31 -3.49 -29.98
N ASP A 8 -15.18 -3.76 -30.96
CA ASP A 8 -15.46 -5.14 -31.41
C ASP A 8 -14.20 -5.80 -31.99
N LYS A 9 -13.38 -5.03 -32.72
CA LYS A 9 -12.09 -5.49 -33.22
C LYS A 9 -11.11 -5.83 -32.08
N THR A 10 -10.91 -4.91 -31.13
CA THR A 10 -10.02 -5.14 -29.98
C THR A 10 -10.49 -6.30 -29.12
N LYS A 11 -11.81 -6.49 -28.97
CA LYS A 11 -12.39 -7.65 -28.27
C LYS A 11 -12.04 -8.96 -28.97
N LYS A 12 -12.17 -9.01 -30.30
CA LYS A 12 -11.82 -10.20 -31.08
C LYS A 12 -10.31 -10.49 -31.00
N ASP A 13 -9.47 -9.47 -31.20
CA ASP A 13 -8.01 -9.59 -31.13
C ASP A 13 -7.57 -10.07 -29.74
N TYR A 14 -8.20 -9.57 -28.67
CA TYR A 14 -7.96 -10.00 -27.29
C TYR A 14 -8.29 -11.49 -27.07
N GLN A 15 -9.39 -12.00 -27.64
CA GLN A 15 -9.80 -13.40 -27.48
C GLN A 15 -8.90 -14.38 -28.22
N GLU A 16 -8.33 -13.96 -29.36
CA GLU A 16 -7.41 -14.76 -30.18
C GLU A 16 -5.94 -14.67 -29.70
N SER A 17 -5.63 -13.74 -28.79
CA SER A 17 -4.30 -13.50 -28.24
C SER A 17 -3.85 -14.50 -27.18
N THR A 18 -2.54 -14.55 -26.94
CA THR A 18 -1.92 -15.39 -25.90
C THR A 18 -2.26 -14.91 -24.48
N HIS A 19 -2.12 -15.77 -23.47
CA HIS A 19 -2.42 -15.42 -22.08
C HIS A 19 -1.61 -14.21 -21.57
N LEU A 20 -0.35 -14.08 -22.00
CA LEU A 20 0.50 -12.93 -21.67
C LEU A 20 -0.01 -11.63 -22.29
N GLU A 21 -0.39 -11.65 -23.57
CA GLU A 21 -0.95 -10.48 -24.27
C GLU A 21 -2.29 -10.06 -23.67
N GLN A 22 -3.12 -11.04 -23.28
CA GLN A 22 -4.35 -10.79 -22.56
C GLN A 22 -4.09 -10.13 -21.21
N PHE A 23 -3.10 -10.60 -20.46
CA PHE A 23 -2.68 -9.97 -19.20
C PHE A 23 -2.21 -8.53 -19.41
N VAL A 24 -1.31 -8.29 -20.37
CA VAL A 24 -0.81 -6.95 -20.70
C VAL A 24 -1.97 -6.02 -21.08
N THR A 25 -2.91 -6.51 -21.87
CA THR A 25 -4.09 -5.72 -22.28
C THR A 25 -4.95 -5.36 -21.07
N ARG A 26 -5.26 -6.31 -20.17
CA ARG A 26 -6.01 -6.04 -18.94
C ARG A 26 -5.27 -5.06 -18.03
N PHE A 27 -3.97 -5.23 -17.90
CA PHE A 27 -3.11 -4.37 -17.09
C PHE A 27 -3.13 -2.93 -17.62
N LEU A 28 -2.88 -2.72 -18.90
CA LEU A 28 -2.88 -1.39 -19.52
C LEU A 28 -4.26 -0.73 -19.47
N LEU A 29 -5.35 -1.48 -19.70
CA LEU A 29 -6.71 -0.94 -19.58
C LEU A 29 -7.04 -0.51 -18.15
N LYS A 30 -6.66 -1.32 -17.15
CA LYS A 30 -6.86 -0.98 -15.74
C LYS A 30 -6.02 0.22 -15.34
N GLU A 31 -4.75 0.26 -15.74
CA GLU A 31 -3.83 1.35 -15.43
C GLU A 31 -4.29 2.67 -16.06
N THR A 32 -4.66 2.67 -17.34
CA THR A 32 -5.20 3.87 -18.01
C THR A 32 -6.49 4.36 -17.39
N THR A 33 -7.40 3.45 -17.00
CA THR A 33 -8.64 3.81 -16.29
C THR A 33 -8.32 4.45 -14.94
N ASN A 34 -7.39 3.88 -14.17
CA ASN A 34 -6.97 4.42 -12.89
C ASN A 34 -6.32 5.80 -13.03
N GLN A 35 -5.46 6.00 -14.04
CA GLN A 35 -4.84 7.29 -14.33
C GLN A 35 -5.90 8.35 -14.71
N LEU A 36 -6.87 8.00 -15.56
CA LEU A 36 -7.98 8.90 -15.92
C LEU A 36 -8.83 9.25 -14.70
N HIS A 37 -9.13 8.28 -13.83
CA HIS A 37 -9.90 8.53 -12.63
C HIS A 37 -9.17 9.45 -11.66
N SER A 38 -7.87 9.23 -11.43
CA SER A 38 -7.05 10.10 -10.59
C SER A 38 -7.02 11.55 -11.09
N LEU A 39 -6.90 11.74 -12.41
CA LEU A 39 -6.98 13.05 -13.04
C LEU A 39 -8.37 13.69 -12.89
N GLN A 40 -9.43 12.91 -13.07
CA GLN A 40 -10.81 13.38 -12.89
C GLN A 40 -11.04 13.86 -11.45
N SER A 41 -10.65 13.08 -10.43
CA SER A 41 -10.80 13.48 -9.03
C SER A 41 -10.02 14.74 -8.71
N SER A 42 -8.80 14.87 -9.24
CA SER A 42 -8.00 16.10 -9.08
C SER A 42 -8.67 17.32 -9.70
N LEU A 43 -9.25 17.16 -10.90
CA LEU A 43 -9.99 18.21 -11.58
C LEU A 43 -11.27 18.59 -10.82
N GLU A 44 -12.01 17.61 -10.31
CA GLU A 44 -13.21 17.83 -9.49
C GLU A 44 -12.87 18.65 -8.23
N CYS A 45 -11.79 18.31 -7.52
CA CYS A 45 -11.34 19.08 -6.37
C CYS A 45 -10.92 20.52 -6.73
N ALA A 46 -10.22 20.71 -7.85
CA ALA A 46 -9.85 22.04 -8.34
C ALA A 46 -11.09 22.87 -8.74
N MET A 47 -12.07 22.23 -9.37
CA MET A 47 -13.34 22.86 -9.76
C MET A 47 -14.17 23.26 -8.53
N GLU A 48 -14.25 22.41 -7.50
CA GLU A 48 -14.93 22.74 -6.25
C GLU A 48 -14.25 23.92 -5.53
N THR A 49 -12.92 23.93 -5.48
CA THR A 49 -12.15 25.04 -4.88
C THR A 49 -12.39 26.36 -5.59
N THR A 50 -12.40 26.36 -6.93
CA THR A 50 -12.68 27.57 -7.73
C THR A 50 -14.14 28.00 -7.65
N ALA A 51 -15.08 27.05 -7.54
CA ALA A 51 -16.49 27.35 -7.31
C ALA A 51 -16.72 27.99 -5.94
N GLU A 52 -16.05 27.50 -4.90
CA GLU A 52 -16.14 28.04 -3.53
C GLU A 52 -15.47 29.42 -3.42
N GLN A 53 -14.33 29.63 -4.07
CA GLN A 53 -13.71 30.96 -4.20
C GLN A 53 -14.62 31.96 -4.92
N THR A 54 -15.28 31.54 -6.00
CA THR A 54 -16.22 32.41 -6.73
C THR A 54 -17.48 32.73 -5.90
N ARG A 55 -17.91 31.81 -5.02
CA ARG A 55 -18.98 32.06 -4.05
C ARG A 55 -18.56 33.04 -2.96
N GLN A 56 -17.33 32.90 -2.44
CA GLN A 56 -16.77 33.82 -1.44
C GLN A 56 -16.50 35.22 -2.01
N GLU A 57 -16.06 35.35 -3.27
CA GLU A 57 -15.92 36.67 -3.93
C GLU A 57 -17.27 37.36 -4.17
N LYS A 58 -18.35 36.61 -4.40
CA LYS A 58 -19.72 37.16 -4.50
C LYS A 58 -20.32 37.51 -3.14
N GLN A 59 -19.91 36.83 -2.07
CA GLN A 59 -20.22 37.21 -0.69
C GLN A 59 -19.09 38.06 -0.11
N GLY A 60 -18.93 39.29 -0.64
CA GLY A 60 -17.98 40.25 -0.10
C GLY A 60 -18.17 40.49 1.41
N PRO A 61 -17.12 40.92 2.13
CA PRO A 61 -17.15 41.05 3.59
C PRO A 61 -18.30 41.95 4.04
N LEU A 62 -19.07 41.48 5.03
CA LEU A 62 -20.04 42.30 5.75
C LEU A 62 -19.32 43.51 6.34
N LYS A 63 -19.67 44.67 5.80
CA LYS A 63 -19.22 46.00 6.20
C LYS A 63 -19.62 46.26 7.67
N PRO A 64 -18.69 46.55 8.59
CA PRO A 64 -19.04 47.27 9.80
C PRO A 64 -19.27 48.74 9.43
N GLU A 65 -20.39 49.25 9.89
CA GLU A 65 -20.76 50.66 9.87
C GLU A 65 -19.70 51.52 10.58
N VAL A 66 -19.69 52.83 10.28
CA VAL A 66 -19.06 53.95 11.02
C VAL A 66 -17.87 54.67 10.31
N LEU A 67 -18.25 55.84 9.78
CA LEU A 67 -17.55 57.13 9.64
C LEU A 67 -16.87 57.56 8.33
N SER A 68 -17.45 58.66 7.84
CA SER A 68 -17.11 59.55 6.76
C SER A 68 -15.77 60.26 6.93
N ILE A 69 -14.88 60.15 5.93
CA ILE A 69 -13.85 61.16 5.67
C ILE A 69 -13.81 61.47 4.17
N GLN A 70 -14.15 62.71 3.85
CA GLN A 70 -14.22 63.32 2.53
C GLN A 70 -12.91 64.03 2.23
N TRP A 71 -12.10 63.60 1.24
CA TRP A 71 -11.20 64.53 0.54
C TRP A 71 -11.13 64.20 -0.96
N SER A 72 -11.73 65.10 -1.72
CA SER A 72 -11.80 65.19 -3.17
C SER A 72 -10.44 65.41 -3.82
N GLY A 73 -10.18 64.72 -4.93
CA GLY A 73 -9.01 64.97 -5.78
C GLY A 73 -9.05 66.31 -6.52
N ARG A 74 -7.87 66.78 -6.94
CA ARG A 74 -7.71 67.73 -8.06
C ARG A 74 -6.31 67.64 -8.70
N ARG A 75 -6.31 67.17 -9.96
CA ARG A 75 -5.59 67.64 -11.17
C ARG A 75 -4.05 67.78 -11.21
N SER A 76 -3.41 67.09 -12.18
CA SER A 76 -2.84 67.67 -13.44
C SER A 76 -1.43 67.18 -13.83
N ASN A 77 -1.38 66.42 -14.94
CA ASN A 77 -0.51 66.51 -16.12
C ASN A 77 1.05 66.43 -16.11
N ARG A 78 1.51 65.47 -16.93
CA ARG A 78 2.59 65.50 -17.95
C ARG A 78 4.07 65.62 -17.52
N ARG A 79 4.84 64.56 -17.81
CA ARG A 79 5.89 64.58 -18.85
C ARG A 79 6.22 63.16 -19.36
N LEU A 80 6.24 63.04 -20.69
CA LEU A 80 6.74 61.91 -21.46
C LEU A 80 8.27 61.96 -21.51
N GLN A 81 8.96 60.83 -21.41
CA GLN A 81 10.06 60.53 -22.33
C GLN A 81 10.32 59.02 -22.49
N ARG A 82 10.48 58.67 -23.76
CA ARG A 82 10.64 57.39 -24.46
C ARG A 82 12.01 56.75 -24.08
N ASN A 83 12.21 55.43 -24.10
CA ASN A 83 12.72 54.64 -25.25
C ASN A 83 12.69 53.12 -24.96
N SER A 84 12.36 52.33 -25.99
CA SER A 84 12.64 50.89 -26.18
C SER A 84 14.13 50.57 -25.98
N SER A 85 14.65 49.36 -25.67
CA SER A 85 14.26 47.96 -25.93
C SER A 85 15.26 47.03 -25.18
N LEU A 86 14.96 45.72 -25.17
CA LEU A 86 15.85 44.53 -25.08
C LEU A 86 15.68 43.63 -23.83
N SER A 87 15.01 42.50 -24.05
CA SER A 87 15.19 41.19 -23.39
C SER A 87 16.68 40.76 -23.45
N PRO A 88 17.26 39.95 -22.54
CA PRO A 88 16.93 38.52 -22.42
C PRO A 88 17.12 37.84 -21.04
N ASN A 89 16.43 36.71 -20.88
CA ASN A 89 16.70 35.66 -19.91
C ASN A 89 18.15 35.13 -20.02
N ASN A 90 18.91 35.07 -18.92
CA ASN A 90 19.64 33.85 -18.50
C ASN A 90 20.28 34.00 -17.09
N PRO A 91 20.34 32.93 -16.26
CA PRO A 91 20.60 33.02 -14.82
C PRO A 91 21.98 32.46 -14.42
N LEU A 92 23.10 33.03 -14.88
CA LEU A 92 24.41 32.39 -14.62
C LEU A 92 25.64 33.27 -14.32
N LEU A 93 25.49 34.55 -14.00
CA LEU A 93 26.56 35.39 -13.43
C LEU A 93 25.88 36.49 -12.59
N SER A 94 26.27 36.90 -11.41
CA SER A 94 27.40 36.65 -10.51
C SER A 94 26.99 37.37 -9.23
N LEU A 95 26.92 36.73 -8.07
CA LEU A 95 28.08 36.56 -7.20
C LEU A 95 28.86 37.86 -6.92
N ILE A 96 28.18 38.98 -6.64
CA ILE A 96 28.81 40.17 -6.03
C ILE A 96 27.73 41.04 -5.36
N ASN A 97 27.28 40.61 -4.18
CA ASN A 97 27.19 41.46 -2.99
C ASN A 97 26.33 40.81 -1.91
N SER A 98 26.90 40.77 -0.71
CA SER A 98 26.22 40.73 0.59
C SER A 98 25.95 39.35 1.21
N GLY A 99 26.88 38.96 2.11
CA GLY A 99 26.49 38.46 3.43
C GLY A 99 26.69 36.97 3.66
N VAL A 100 27.76 36.63 4.36
CA VAL A 100 28.21 35.30 4.82
C VAL A 100 27.33 34.74 5.95
N TYR A 101 26.00 34.92 5.87
CA TYR A 101 25.05 34.52 6.93
C TYR A 101 23.81 33.76 6.42
N ASP A 102 23.68 33.53 5.11
CA ASP A 102 22.41 33.06 4.52
C ASP A 102 22.35 31.55 4.23
N GLU A 103 23.48 30.86 4.07
CA GLU A 103 23.47 29.40 3.82
C GLU A 103 23.07 28.60 5.07
N ASP A 104 23.62 28.94 6.24
CA ASP A 104 23.24 28.30 7.51
C ASP A 104 21.75 28.53 7.83
N SER A 105 21.24 29.72 7.52
CA SER A 105 19.82 30.05 7.65
C SER A 105 18.97 29.17 6.73
N GLN A 106 19.40 28.95 5.47
CA GLN A 106 18.69 28.12 4.51
C GLN A 106 18.67 26.64 4.91
N TRP A 107 19.79 26.10 5.41
CA TRP A 107 19.84 24.74 5.94
C TRP A 107 18.97 24.57 7.19
N MET A 108 19.02 25.54 8.11
CA MET A 108 18.17 25.56 9.30
C MET A 108 16.68 25.62 8.93
N VAL A 109 16.31 26.32 7.86
CA VAL A 109 14.92 26.33 7.35
C VAL A 109 14.51 24.94 6.82
N GLN A 110 15.39 24.23 6.13
CA GLN A 110 15.09 22.86 5.66
C GLN A 110 15.00 21.86 6.81
N VAL A 111 15.89 21.95 7.79
CA VAL A 111 15.84 21.11 9.01
C VAL A 111 14.55 21.34 9.78
N ASN A 112 14.16 22.60 9.99
CA ASN A 112 12.90 22.94 10.66
C ASN A 112 11.67 22.50 9.85
N ARG A 113 11.74 22.53 8.52
CA ARG A 113 10.68 22.03 7.65
C ARG A 113 10.54 20.51 7.77
N LEU A 114 11.65 19.77 7.77
CA LEU A 114 11.65 18.32 7.94
C LEU A 114 11.15 17.92 9.33
N GLN A 115 11.58 18.60 10.40
CA GLN A 115 11.06 18.38 11.75
C GLN A 115 9.54 18.54 11.78
N LYS A 116 9.00 19.61 11.21
CA LYS A 116 7.55 19.82 11.11
C LYS A 116 6.83 18.73 10.30
N LEU A 117 7.47 18.14 9.29
CA LEU A 117 6.87 17.04 8.54
C LEU A 117 6.89 15.74 9.33
N ILE A 118 7.96 15.46 10.07
CA ILE A 118 8.07 14.31 10.98
C ILE A 118 7.04 14.42 12.09
N ASP A 119 6.99 15.56 12.79
CA ASP A 119 6.01 15.80 13.87
C ASP A 119 4.58 15.60 13.35
N ARG A 120 4.28 16.05 12.12
CA ARG A 120 2.98 15.84 11.46
C ARG A 120 2.70 14.40 11.09
N LEU A 121 3.72 13.61 10.75
CA LEU A 121 3.58 12.19 10.41
C LEU A 121 3.46 11.34 11.68
N GLU A 122 4.23 11.66 12.73
CA GLU A 122 4.14 11.03 14.04
C GLU A 122 2.80 11.31 14.73
N GLN A 123 2.26 12.53 14.58
CA GLN A 123 0.94 12.90 15.08
C GLN A 123 -0.21 12.37 14.22
N ARG A 124 0.07 11.93 12.99
CA ARG A 124 -0.94 11.28 12.15
C ARG A 124 -1.03 9.83 12.58
N GLU A 125 -1.85 9.57 13.61
CA GLU A 125 -2.38 8.23 13.85
C GLU A 125 -2.92 7.72 12.51
N VAL A 126 -2.28 6.70 11.96
CA VAL A 126 -2.83 5.96 10.84
C VAL A 126 -4.05 5.25 11.39
N ARG A 127 -5.21 5.93 11.31
CA ARG A 127 -6.51 5.32 11.54
C ARG A 127 -6.72 4.31 10.42
N LEU A 128 -6.20 3.11 10.65
CA LEU A 128 -6.65 1.92 9.96
C LEU A 128 -8.09 1.70 10.44
N GLU A 129 -9.03 2.41 9.84
CA GLU A 129 -10.43 2.03 9.96
C GLU A 129 -10.53 0.66 9.27
N PRO A 130 -11.02 -0.39 9.98
CA PRO A 130 -11.32 -1.65 9.34
C PRO A 130 -12.22 -1.34 8.15
N VAL A 131 -11.76 -1.65 6.94
CA VAL A 131 -12.63 -1.62 5.76
C VAL A 131 -13.82 -2.50 6.11
N GLU A 132 -15.03 -1.95 5.99
CA GLU A 132 -16.26 -2.73 6.15
C GLU A 132 -16.18 -3.91 5.18
N GLU A 133 -16.00 -5.10 5.75
CA GLU A 133 -15.93 -6.34 5.02
C GLU A 133 -17.30 -6.50 4.34
N GLU A 134 -17.35 -6.42 3.01
CA GLU A 134 -18.54 -6.86 2.29
C GLU A 134 -18.77 -8.30 2.73
N VAL A 135 -19.88 -8.53 3.46
CA VAL A 135 -20.31 -9.84 3.94
C VAL A 135 -20.70 -10.66 2.71
N LEU A 136 -19.72 -11.07 1.93
CA LEU A 136 -19.89 -12.14 0.98
C LEU A 136 -20.07 -13.37 1.84
N GLU A 137 -21.26 -13.95 1.81
CA GLU A 137 -21.64 -15.19 2.50
C GLU A 137 -20.83 -16.41 2.00
N SER A 138 -19.51 -16.33 2.05
CA SER A 138 -18.64 -17.49 1.91
C SER A 138 -18.73 -18.23 3.23
N LYS A 139 -19.76 -19.08 3.39
CA LYS A 139 -19.94 -19.95 4.57
C LYS A 139 -18.73 -20.87 4.80
N SER A 140 -17.87 -21.03 3.79
CA SER A 140 -16.64 -21.81 3.84
C SER A 140 -15.46 -20.97 4.33
N HIS A 141 -14.79 -21.49 5.35
CA HIS A 141 -13.54 -20.98 5.88
C HIS A 141 -12.49 -22.08 5.78
N ILE A 142 -11.23 -21.71 5.61
CA ILE A 142 -10.09 -22.62 5.77
C ILE A 142 -9.38 -22.29 7.09
N LEU A 143 -8.68 -23.28 7.64
CA LEU A 143 -7.90 -23.14 8.85
C LEU A 143 -6.42 -22.99 8.50
N ILE A 144 -5.80 -21.92 8.98
CA ILE A 144 -4.35 -21.74 8.96
C ILE A 144 -3.84 -22.07 10.35
N VAL A 145 -2.84 -22.94 10.42
CA VAL A 145 -2.12 -23.32 11.64
C VAL A 145 -0.68 -22.91 11.47
N GLN A 146 -0.20 -22.09 12.39
CA GLN A 146 1.20 -21.69 12.46
C GLN A 146 1.81 -22.33 13.70
N ARG A 147 2.91 -23.06 13.50
CA ARG A 147 3.66 -23.73 14.57
C ARG A 147 5.06 -23.17 14.61
N GLN A 148 5.45 -22.62 15.75
CA GLN A 148 6.77 -22.08 15.98
C GLN A 148 7.58 -23.06 16.83
N LEU A 149 8.77 -23.40 16.33
CA LEU A 149 9.61 -24.48 16.82
C LEU A 149 11.03 -23.93 16.99
N CYS A 150 11.48 -23.74 18.23
CA CYS A 150 12.85 -23.36 18.55
C CYS A 150 13.66 -24.63 18.84
N VAL A 151 14.52 -25.03 17.92
CA VAL A 151 15.22 -26.31 17.90
C VAL A 151 16.61 -26.15 18.53
N LEU A 152 17.02 -27.14 19.32
CA LEU A 152 18.37 -27.24 19.86
C LEU A 152 19.38 -27.40 18.71
N GLU A 153 20.50 -26.68 18.76
CA GLU A 153 21.51 -26.71 17.68
C GLU A 153 22.09 -28.12 17.46
N GLU A 154 22.20 -28.90 18.54
CA GLU A 154 22.71 -30.28 18.53
C GLU A 154 21.78 -31.27 17.83
N GLU A 155 20.47 -31.00 17.85
CA GLU A 155 19.40 -31.88 17.33
C GLU A 155 18.87 -31.41 15.97
N LEU A 156 19.53 -30.42 15.35
CA LEU A 156 19.03 -29.73 14.17
C LEU A 156 18.87 -30.67 12.96
N GLU A 157 19.77 -31.63 12.77
CA GLU A 157 19.74 -32.50 11.59
C GLU A 157 18.67 -33.58 11.72
N GLU A 158 18.56 -34.21 12.89
CA GLU A 158 17.52 -35.15 13.27
C GLU A 158 16.13 -34.52 13.17
N PHE A 159 15.98 -33.30 13.70
CA PHE A 159 14.75 -32.54 13.57
C PHE A 159 14.37 -32.28 12.11
N ARG A 160 15.33 -31.92 11.25
CA ARG A 160 15.07 -31.70 9.81
C ARG A 160 14.63 -32.97 9.08
N LEU A 161 15.07 -34.14 9.51
CA LEU A 161 14.61 -35.42 8.98
C LEU A 161 13.19 -35.73 9.45
N ALA A 162 12.93 -35.57 10.75
CA ALA A 162 11.61 -35.77 11.34
C ALA A 162 10.57 -34.81 10.74
N LEU A 163 10.93 -33.54 10.54
CA LEU A 163 10.09 -32.52 9.93
C LEU A 163 9.77 -32.86 8.47
N ARG A 164 10.77 -33.30 7.68
CA ARG A 164 10.54 -33.73 6.29
C ARG A 164 9.57 -34.90 6.22
N GLN A 165 9.77 -35.93 7.05
CA GLN A 165 8.88 -37.08 7.10
C GLN A 165 7.45 -36.70 7.52
N TYR A 166 7.33 -35.82 8.51
CA TYR A 166 6.04 -35.27 8.94
C TYR A 166 5.34 -34.52 7.80
N MET A 167 6.05 -33.66 7.06
CA MET A 167 5.49 -32.91 5.94
C MET A 167 5.04 -33.83 4.79
N GLU A 168 5.86 -34.80 4.41
CA GLU A 168 5.52 -35.76 3.35
C GLU A 168 4.23 -36.50 3.66
N CYS A 169 4.06 -36.95 4.91
CA CYS A 169 2.84 -37.64 5.35
C CYS A 169 1.63 -36.68 5.42
N SER A 170 1.85 -35.45 5.89
CA SER A 170 0.79 -34.46 6.08
C SER A 170 0.26 -33.92 4.75
N CYS A 171 1.15 -33.64 3.79
CA CYS A 171 0.78 -33.20 2.44
C CYS A 171 -0.04 -34.25 1.67
N ALA A 172 0.17 -35.54 1.96
CA ALA A 172 -0.61 -36.62 1.36
C ALA A 172 -1.99 -36.81 2.01
N GLN A 173 -2.27 -36.15 3.13
CA GLN A 173 -3.54 -36.30 3.83
C GLN A 173 -4.67 -35.54 3.12
N THR A 174 -5.82 -36.20 2.97
CA THR A 174 -7.04 -35.55 2.48
C THR A 174 -7.43 -34.35 3.35
N GLY A 175 -7.66 -33.21 2.71
CA GLY A 175 -8.03 -31.94 3.35
C GLY A 175 -6.85 -31.11 3.87
N CYS A 176 -5.61 -31.55 3.66
CA CYS A 176 -4.43 -30.68 3.71
C CYS A 176 -4.32 -29.91 2.38
N LEU A 177 -4.37 -28.58 2.44
CA LEU A 177 -4.32 -27.71 1.26
C LEU A 177 -2.88 -27.35 0.89
N HIS A 178 -2.05 -27.03 1.88
CA HIS A 178 -0.67 -26.64 1.69
C HIS A 178 0.12 -26.71 3.00
N ILE A 179 1.41 -26.97 2.90
CA ILE A 179 2.34 -26.88 4.02
C ILE A 179 3.58 -26.14 3.57
N ALA A 180 3.93 -25.08 4.28
CA ALA A 180 5.14 -24.30 4.06
C ALA A 180 5.99 -24.26 5.32
N VAL A 181 7.31 -24.29 5.16
CA VAL A 181 8.27 -24.15 6.26
C VAL A 181 9.16 -22.98 5.98
N GLN A 182 9.28 -22.11 6.98
CA GLN A 182 10.21 -20.99 7.00
C GLN A 182 11.24 -21.24 8.10
N ARG A 183 12.52 -21.18 7.73
CA ARG A 183 13.63 -21.16 8.69
C ARG A 183 14.10 -19.72 8.87
N LEU A 184 14.24 -19.27 10.11
CA LEU A 184 14.88 -17.98 10.42
C LEU A 184 16.40 -18.19 10.39
N ALA A 185 17.15 -17.31 9.71
CA ALA A 185 18.57 -17.56 9.43
C ALA A 185 19.49 -17.34 10.65
N ASN A 186 19.01 -16.59 11.63
CA ASN A 186 19.73 -16.10 12.80
C ASN A 186 19.43 -16.90 14.08
N GLU A 187 18.43 -17.77 14.06
CA GLU A 187 17.99 -18.58 15.20
C GLU A 187 17.68 -19.97 14.63
N SER A 188 17.95 -21.06 15.36
CA SER A 188 17.52 -22.42 14.98
C SER A 188 16.00 -22.61 15.14
N ARG A 189 15.25 -21.63 14.61
CA ARG A 189 13.82 -21.45 14.74
C ARG A 189 13.15 -21.68 13.39
N PHE A 190 12.14 -22.54 13.44
CA PHE A 190 11.31 -22.91 12.31
C PHE A 190 9.90 -22.43 12.55
N ILE A 191 9.28 -21.94 11.48
CA ILE A 191 7.86 -21.60 11.44
C ILE A 191 7.23 -22.48 10.37
N LEU A 192 6.35 -23.36 10.81
CA LEU A 192 5.58 -24.27 9.96
C LEU A 192 4.18 -23.68 9.80
N TYR A 193 3.77 -23.46 8.55
CA TYR A 193 2.44 -23.03 8.16
C TYR A 193 1.71 -24.20 7.53
N GLU A 194 0.61 -24.64 8.13
CA GLU A 194 -0.24 -25.70 7.63
C GLU A 194 -1.61 -25.12 7.29
N PHE A 195 -2.10 -25.40 6.08
CA PHE A 195 -3.39 -24.95 5.59
C PHE A 195 -4.32 -26.16 5.48
N TRP A 196 -5.45 -26.09 6.16
CA TRP A 196 -6.41 -27.18 6.27
C TRP A 196 -7.79 -26.72 5.82
N GLU A 197 -8.53 -27.58 5.14
CA GLU A 197 -9.91 -27.28 4.70
C GLU A 197 -10.81 -26.92 5.87
N HIS A 198 -10.74 -27.71 6.96
CA HIS A 198 -11.58 -27.53 8.14
C HIS A 198 -10.84 -27.86 9.43
N ASN A 199 -11.29 -27.28 10.55
CA ASN A 199 -10.76 -27.56 11.89
C ASN A 199 -10.85 -29.05 12.26
N ASN A 200 -11.92 -29.73 11.86
CA ASN A 200 -12.07 -31.17 12.15
C ASN A 200 -11.03 -32.02 11.42
N VAL A 201 -10.62 -31.64 10.21
CA VAL A 201 -9.56 -32.35 9.45
C VAL A 201 -8.23 -32.21 10.17
N TRP A 202 -7.90 -31.00 10.62
CA TRP A 202 -6.70 -30.75 11.42
C TRP A 202 -6.71 -31.51 12.75
N LYS A 203 -7.84 -31.51 13.48
CA LYS A 203 -7.97 -32.31 14.72
C LYS A 203 -7.77 -33.79 14.47
N ASN A 204 -8.31 -34.33 13.38
CA ASN A 204 -8.10 -35.72 12.99
C ASN A 204 -6.64 -35.98 12.61
N HIS A 205 -5.99 -35.04 11.90
CA HIS A 205 -4.58 -35.08 11.58
C HIS A 205 -3.72 -35.22 12.84
N LEU A 206 -3.98 -34.43 13.89
CA LEU A 206 -3.28 -34.52 15.18
C LEU A 206 -3.42 -35.90 15.86
N GLN A 207 -4.44 -36.69 15.50
CA GLN A 207 -4.63 -38.03 16.04
C GLN A 207 -3.86 -39.12 15.29
N THR A 208 -3.31 -38.81 14.12
CA THR A 208 -2.55 -39.77 13.30
C THR A 208 -1.25 -40.19 13.97
N ASN A 209 -0.78 -41.38 13.65
CA ASN A 209 0.44 -41.94 14.24
C ASN A 209 1.67 -41.06 13.94
N TYR A 210 1.82 -40.59 12.70
CA TYR A 210 2.98 -39.79 12.30
C TYR A 210 2.96 -38.40 12.94
N SER A 211 1.78 -37.76 13.09
CA SER A 211 1.65 -36.48 13.80
C SER A 211 1.99 -36.62 15.28
N LYS A 212 1.47 -37.67 15.95
CA LYS A 212 1.82 -37.98 17.35
C LYS A 212 3.29 -38.35 17.54
N THR A 213 3.91 -39.01 16.58
CA THR A 213 5.34 -39.33 16.63
C THR A 213 6.17 -38.06 16.49
N PHE A 214 5.82 -37.16 15.58
CA PHE A 214 6.48 -35.87 15.43
C PHE A 214 6.34 -35.00 16.70
N GLN A 215 5.13 -34.90 17.27
CA GLN A 215 4.90 -34.18 18.53
C GLN A 215 5.68 -34.76 19.72
N ARG A 216 5.85 -36.08 19.77
CA ARG A 216 6.68 -36.71 20.81
C ARG A 216 8.16 -36.41 20.60
N GLY A 217 8.66 -36.47 19.37
CA GLY A 217 10.04 -36.11 19.04
C GLY A 217 10.35 -34.64 19.33
N ASN A 218 9.38 -33.74 19.20
CA ASN A 218 9.55 -32.33 19.57
C ASN A 218 9.96 -32.12 21.04
N VAL A 219 9.70 -33.07 21.94
CA VAL A 219 10.17 -32.99 23.34
C VAL A 219 11.70 -33.07 23.40
N ASP A 220 12.32 -33.85 22.53
CA ASP A 220 13.76 -34.05 22.50
C ASP A 220 14.44 -32.97 21.64
N PHE A 221 13.76 -32.46 20.61
CA PHE A 221 14.34 -31.52 19.64
C PHE A 221 14.28 -30.05 20.07
N LEU A 222 13.30 -29.64 20.87
CA LEU A 222 13.01 -28.22 21.08
C LEU A 222 13.61 -27.67 22.39
N GLU A 223 14.19 -26.48 22.31
CA GLU A 223 14.67 -25.74 23.48
C GLU A 223 13.52 -25.23 24.36
N THR A 224 12.42 -24.84 23.72
CA THR A 224 11.19 -24.38 24.38
C THR A 224 9.98 -25.09 23.77
N PRO A 225 8.87 -25.26 24.53
CA PRO A 225 7.67 -25.89 24.01
C PRO A 225 7.16 -25.21 22.73
N GLU A 226 6.65 -26.02 21.78
CA GLU A 226 6.09 -25.47 20.54
C GLU A 226 4.96 -24.48 20.81
N THR A 227 4.94 -23.39 20.05
CA THR A 227 3.85 -22.41 20.10
C THR A 227 2.97 -22.60 18.88
N VAL A 228 1.67 -22.83 19.09
CA VAL A 228 0.70 -23.06 18.01
C VAL A 228 -0.34 -21.95 18.00
N THR A 229 -0.47 -21.27 16.87
CA THR A 229 -1.48 -20.25 16.63
C THR A 229 -2.35 -20.65 15.46
N THR A 230 -3.67 -20.46 15.59
CA THR A 230 -4.63 -20.81 14.55
C THR A 230 -5.44 -19.60 14.12
N MET A 231 -5.79 -19.55 12.84
CA MET A 231 -6.58 -18.48 12.25
C MET A 231 -7.53 -19.07 11.21
N LEU A 232 -8.79 -18.65 11.26
CA LEU A 232 -9.76 -18.94 10.21
C LEU A 232 -9.72 -17.81 9.19
N VAL A 233 -9.67 -18.14 7.91
CA VAL A 233 -9.79 -17.16 6.83
C VAL A 233 -10.88 -17.60 5.85
N PRO A 234 -11.56 -16.65 5.18
CA PRO A 234 -12.51 -16.98 4.13
C PRO A 234 -11.88 -17.88 3.07
N ALA A 235 -12.56 -18.96 2.68
CA ALA A 235 -12.05 -19.85 1.64
C ALA A 235 -11.87 -19.14 0.29
N SER A 236 -12.60 -18.05 0.06
CA SER A 236 -12.46 -17.18 -1.12
C SER A 236 -11.08 -16.51 -1.22
N TRP A 237 -10.35 -16.35 -0.12
CA TRP A 237 -8.99 -15.81 -0.13
C TRP A 237 -7.95 -16.83 -0.58
N TRP A 238 -8.29 -18.13 -0.53
CA TRP A 238 -7.46 -19.21 -1.01
C TRP A 238 -7.61 -19.38 -2.53
N VAL A 239 -6.98 -18.46 -3.28
CA VAL A 239 -6.95 -18.51 -4.75
C VAL A 239 -5.65 -19.15 -5.20
N LEU A 240 -5.72 -20.41 -5.64
CA LEU A 240 -4.61 -21.03 -6.35
C LEU A 240 -4.53 -20.42 -7.75
N ASN A 241 -3.51 -19.59 -8.00
CA ASN A 241 -3.14 -19.24 -9.37
C ASN A 241 -2.60 -20.52 -10.04
N ASN A 242 -3.50 -21.27 -10.66
CA ASN A 242 -3.13 -22.31 -11.61
C ASN A 242 -2.57 -21.60 -12.84
N ASN A 243 -1.25 -21.38 -12.85
CA ASN A 243 -0.48 -21.05 -14.05
C ASN A 243 -0.34 -22.29 -14.94
#